data_AF-A0A2E9IZH1-F1
#
_entry.id   AF-A0A2E9IZH1-F1
#
_cell.length_a   1.000
_cell.length_b   1.000
_cell.length_c   1.000
_cell.angle_alpha   90.00
_cell.angle_beta   90.00
_cell.angle_gamma   90.00
#
_symmetry.space_group_name_H-M   'P 1'
#
loop_
_entity.id
_entity.type
_entity.pdbx_description
1 polymer ?
#
loop_
_entity_poly.entity_id
_entity_poly.type
_entity_poly.pdbx_seq_one_letter_code
_entity_poly.pdbx_strand_id
1 'polypeptide(L)'
;MKLASSPEQNSVDTQQAQLSMGRLKRLAAQRYVTPYELSRNILQEAGYEITRREEKTPLGHRGYDVLFPCSIEGQQHQKRMRRSWLIKLAELVMEGFKPEEIAINYFKGEFDS
;
A
#
# COMPACT_ATOMS: atom_id res chain seq x y z
N MET A 1 -23.11 36.09 -26.87
CA MET A 1 -23.91 35.03 -26.23
C MET A 1 -22.95 34.05 -25.59
N LYS A 2 -22.96 33.90 -24.25
CA LYS A 2 -22.05 32.98 -23.51
C LYS A 2 -22.78 31.65 -23.28
N LEU A 3 -22.21 30.56 -23.79
CA LEU A 3 -22.65 29.19 -23.50
C LEU A 3 -22.37 28.87 -22.02
N ALA A 4 -23.41 28.56 -21.27
CA ALA A 4 -23.29 27.98 -19.95
C ALA A 4 -22.96 26.49 -20.11
N SER A 5 -21.79 26.06 -19.65
CA SER A 5 -21.44 24.65 -19.54
C SER A 5 -22.32 23.98 -18.47
N SER A 6 -23.00 22.90 -18.86
CA SER A 6 -23.96 22.17 -18.04
C SER A 6 -23.34 21.60 -16.74
N PRO A 7 -24.03 21.65 -15.59
CA PRO A 7 -23.57 21.12 -14.30
C PRO A 7 -23.46 19.58 -14.23
N GLU A 8 -23.88 18.85 -15.27
CA GLU A 8 -23.87 17.37 -15.27
C GLU A 8 -22.49 16.74 -15.50
N GLN A 9 -21.52 17.46 -16.10
CA GLN A 9 -20.20 16.89 -16.38
C GLN A 9 -19.33 16.68 -15.12
N ASN A 10 -19.54 17.41 -14.03
CA ASN A 10 -18.74 17.25 -12.79
C ASN A 10 -19.03 15.94 -12.03
N SER A 11 -20.19 15.32 -12.23
CA SER A 11 -20.61 14.16 -11.44
C SER A 11 -20.01 12.84 -11.93
N VAL A 12 -19.59 12.77 -13.20
CA VAL A 12 -19.05 11.56 -13.83
C VAL A 12 -17.53 11.43 -13.58
N ASP A 13 -16.79 12.54 -13.67
CA ASP A 13 -15.35 12.57 -13.35
C ASP A 13 -15.07 12.21 -11.87
N THR A 14 -15.98 12.58 -10.97
CA THR A 14 -15.86 12.26 -9.55
C THR A 14 -16.06 10.76 -9.27
N GLN A 15 -16.89 10.07 -10.06
CA GLN A 15 -17.11 8.61 -9.93
C GLN A 15 -16.01 7.78 -10.60
N GLN A 16 -15.46 8.23 -11.73
CA GLN A 16 -14.33 7.55 -12.40
C GLN A 16 -13.02 7.67 -11.61
N ALA A 17 -12.76 8.80 -10.94
CA ALA A 17 -11.63 8.93 -10.03
C ALA A 17 -11.75 8.03 -8.77
N GLN A 18 -12.98 7.76 -8.30
CA GLN A 18 -13.24 6.85 -7.17
C GLN A 18 -13.07 5.37 -7.53
N LEU A 19 -13.32 5.01 -8.79
CA LEU A 19 -13.14 3.64 -9.30
C LEU A 19 -11.66 3.27 -9.51
N SER A 20 -10.78 4.26 -9.78
CA SER A 20 -9.32 4.04 -9.91
C SER A 20 -8.55 4.03 -8.57
N MET A 21 -9.18 4.44 -7.46
CA MET A 21 -8.57 4.40 -6.13
C MET A 21 -8.73 3.02 -5.48
N GLY A 22 -7.61 2.33 -5.22
CA GLY A 22 -7.57 1.09 -4.43
C GLY A 22 -8.30 1.21 -3.08
N ARG A 23 -8.82 0.09 -2.56
CA ARG A 23 -9.69 0.05 -1.36
C ARG A 23 -9.05 0.78 -0.17
N LEU A 24 -7.74 0.64 0.00
CA LEU A 24 -7.02 1.32 1.07
C LEU A 24 -6.94 2.83 0.87
N LYS A 25 -6.74 3.30 -0.37
CA LYS A 25 -6.71 4.74 -0.68
C LYS A 25 -8.06 5.39 -0.39
N ARG A 26 -9.18 4.71 -0.71
CA ARG A 26 -10.53 5.18 -0.37
C ARG A 26 -10.72 5.25 1.15
N LEU A 27 -10.32 4.22 1.88
CA LEU A 27 -10.43 4.19 3.34
C LEU A 27 -9.57 5.27 4.00
N ALA A 28 -8.36 5.52 3.48
CA ALA A 28 -7.48 6.58 3.98
C ALA A 28 -8.10 7.96 3.80
N ALA A 29 -8.69 8.23 2.64
CA ALA A 29 -9.39 9.48 2.36
C ALA A 29 -10.58 9.69 3.32
N GLN A 30 -11.38 8.65 3.57
CA GLN A 30 -12.51 8.71 4.52
C GLN A 30 -12.07 9.00 5.96
N ARG A 31 -10.86 8.56 6.33
CA ARG A 31 -10.28 8.76 7.67
C ARG A 31 -9.41 10.02 7.76
N TYR A 32 -9.32 10.82 6.69
CA TYR A 32 -8.46 12.01 6.61
C TYR A 32 -6.98 11.73 6.94
N VAL A 33 -6.47 10.56 6.56
CA VAL A 33 -5.06 10.16 6.72
C VAL A 33 -4.44 9.85 5.36
N THR A 34 -3.10 9.84 5.29
CA THR A 34 -2.45 9.41 4.06
C THR A 34 -2.56 7.88 3.88
N PRO A 35 -2.61 7.37 2.64
CA PRO A 35 -2.62 5.92 2.39
C PRO A 35 -1.46 5.19 3.06
N TYR A 36 -0.30 5.84 3.19
CA TYR A 36 0.85 5.24 3.86
C TYR A 36 0.65 5.10 5.36
N GLU A 37 0.13 6.14 6.03
CA GLU A 37 -0.14 6.07 7.47
C GLU A 37 -1.16 4.98 7.77
N LEU A 38 -2.23 4.90 6.97
CA LEU A 38 -3.20 3.84 7.13
C LEU A 38 -2.58 2.45 6.88
N SER A 39 -1.77 2.31 5.83
CA SER A 39 -1.09 1.04 5.54
C SER A 39 -0.17 0.62 6.67
N ARG A 40 0.60 1.57 7.22
CA ARG A 40 1.51 1.31 8.34
C ARG A 40 0.74 0.83 9.57
N ASN A 41 -0.38 1.49 9.90
CA ASN A 41 -1.19 1.09 11.06
C ASN A 41 -1.77 -0.31 10.88
N ILE A 42 -2.36 -0.62 9.71
CA ILE A 42 -2.89 -1.96 9.41
C ILE A 42 -1.82 -3.03 9.55
N LEU A 43 -0.64 -2.78 9.00
CA LEU A 43 0.46 -3.74 9.05
C LEU A 43 1.01 -3.92 10.46
N GLN A 44 1.12 -2.85 11.25
CA GLN A 44 1.52 -2.94 12.65
C GLN A 44 0.49 -3.69 13.50
N GLU A 45 -0.80 -3.48 13.27
CA GLU A 45 -1.88 -4.25 13.92
C GLU A 45 -1.83 -5.74 13.55
N ALA A 46 -1.40 -6.06 12.33
CA ALA A 46 -1.17 -7.43 11.86
C ALA A 46 0.19 -8.01 12.29
N GLY A 47 0.98 -7.30 13.11
CA GLY A 47 2.24 -7.77 13.67
C GLY A 47 3.49 -7.54 12.82
N TYR A 48 3.39 -6.82 11.70
CA TYR A 48 4.55 -6.45 10.90
C TYR A 48 5.32 -5.30 11.54
N GLU A 49 6.65 -5.36 11.51
CA GLU A 49 7.49 -4.24 11.90
C GLU A 49 7.98 -3.49 10.66
N ILE A 50 7.83 -2.16 10.65
CA ILE A 50 8.19 -1.33 9.50
C ILE A 50 9.15 -0.24 9.95
N THR A 51 10.38 -0.32 9.45
CA THR A 51 11.45 0.64 9.72
C THR A 51 11.74 1.45 8.47
N ARG A 52 11.67 2.79 8.59
CA ARG A 52 12.02 3.69 7.49
C ARG A 52 13.54 3.78 7.36
N ARG A 53 14.07 3.59 6.17
CA ARG A 53 15.51 3.84 5.91
C ARG A 53 15.78 5.33 5.77
N GLU A 54 16.87 5.79 6.37
CA GLU A 54 17.35 7.16 6.20
C GLU A 54 17.99 7.37 4.83
N GLU A 55 18.70 6.34 4.37
CA GLU A 55 19.34 6.28 3.07
C GLU A 55 18.31 6.31 1.93
N LYS A 56 18.45 7.30 1.04
CA LYS A 56 17.69 7.37 -0.21
C LYS A 56 18.35 6.44 -1.24
N THR A 57 17.53 5.77 -2.05
CA THR A 57 18.03 5.12 -3.26
C THR A 57 18.64 6.16 -4.21
N PRO A 58 19.45 5.76 -5.21
CA PRO A 58 19.98 6.68 -6.22
C PRO A 58 18.90 7.51 -6.95
N LEU A 59 17.66 7.00 -7.01
CA LEU A 59 16.49 7.68 -7.58
C LEU A 59 15.79 8.63 -6.58
N GLY A 60 16.38 8.86 -5.39
CA GLY A 60 15.86 9.78 -4.37
C GLY A 60 14.71 9.23 -3.52
N HIS A 61 14.29 7.98 -3.73
CA HIS A 61 13.21 7.36 -2.96
C HIS A 61 13.73 6.77 -1.65
N ARG A 62 12.95 6.88 -0.57
CA ARG A 62 13.26 6.18 0.68
C ARG A 62 12.62 4.79 0.67
N GLY A 63 13.43 3.78 0.96
CA GLY A 63 12.99 2.41 1.18
C GLY A 63 12.55 2.19 2.63
N TYR A 64 11.88 1.07 2.87
CA TYR A 64 11.48 0.60 4.19
C TYR A 64 11.98 -0.82 4.35
N ASP A 65 12.46 -1.16 5.53
CA ASP A 65 12.69 -2.54 5.91
C ASP A 65 11.45 -3.04 6.65
N VAL A 66 10.90 -4.16 6.19
CA VAL A 66 9.67 -4.74 6.70
C VAL A 66 9.97 -6.13 7.24
N LEU A 67 9.75 -6.31 8.53
CA LEU A 67 9.80 -7.62 9.20
C LEU A 67 8.40 -8.23 9.18
N PHE A 68 8.30 -9.46 8.70
CA PHE A 68 7.05 -10.22 8.70
C PHE A 68 6.79 -10.76 10.12
N PRO A 69 5.54 -10.98 10.54
CA PRO A 69 5.22 -11.57 11.85
C PRO A 69 5.46 -13.08 11.92
N CYS A 70 5.79 -13.73 10.80
CA CYS A 70 5.97 -15.19 10.70
C CYS A 70 7.32 -15.54 10.06
N SER A 71 7.98 -16.59 10.57
CA SER A 71 9.17 -17.15 9.96
C SER A 71 8.80 -18.24 8.95
N ILE A 72 9.39 -18.20 7.76
CA ILE A 72 9.33 -19.30 6.79
C ILE A 72 10.70 -19.97 6.74
N GLU A 73 10.72 -21.29 6.85
CA GLU A 73 11.97 -22.07 6.78
C GLU A 73 12.73 -21.76 5.49
N GLY A 74 14.01 -21.42 5.63
CA GLY A 74 14.87 -21.09 4.49
C GLY A 74 14.66 -19.71 3.87
N GLN A 75 13.84 -18.83 4.46
CA GLN A 75 13.62 -17.46 3.96
C GLN A 75 13.99 -16.40 5.00
N GLN A 76 14.44 -15.24 4.51
CA GLN A 76 14.73 -14.10 5.38
C GLN A 76 13.42 -13.53 5.93
N HIS A 77 13.41 -13.23 7.23
CA HIS A 77 12.23 -12.72 7.93
C HIS A 77 11.95 -11.23 7.61
N GLN A 78 12.92 -10.56 6.99
CA GLN A 78 12.91 -9.14 6.65
C GLN A 78 13.04 -8.94 5.14
N LYS A 79 12.35 -7.94 4.59
CA LYS A 79 12.52 -7.52 3.19
C LYS A 79 12.47 -6.01 3.03
N ARG A 80 13.27 -5.50 2.09
CA ARG A 80 13.23 -4.08 1.69
C ARG A 80 12.07 -3.85 0.74
N MET A 81 11.31 -2.78 0.98
CA MET A 81 10.10 -2.43 0.22
C MET A 81 10.04 -0.94 -0.11
N ARG A 82 9.38 -0.58 -1.23
CA ARG A 82 9.02 0.81 -1.54
C ARG A 82 7.70 1.18 -0.85
N ARG A 83 7.39 2.48 -0.75
CA ARG A 83 6.12 2.97 -0.18
C ARG A 83 4.88 2.41 -0.87
N SER A 84 4.90 2.28 -2.20
CA SER A 84 3.80 1.70 -2.98
C SER A 84 3.54 0.23 -2.60
N TRP A 85 4.60 -0.51 -2.28
CA TRP A 85 4.52 -1.90 -1.85
C TRP A 85 3.88 -2.05 -0.47
N LEU A 86 4.19 -1.15 0.47
CA LEU A 86 3.51 -1.14 1.78
C LEU A 86 2.00 -0.98 1.65
N ILE A 87 1.54 -0.17 0.68
CA ILE A 87 0.11 -0.01 0.42
C ILE A 87 -0.51 -1.32 -0.08
N LYS A 88 0.14 -1.98 -1.05
CA LYS A 88 -0.34 -3.25 -1.58
C LYS A 88 -0.32 -4.37 -0.54
N LEU A 89 0.72 -4.42 0.29
CA LEU A 89 0.84 -5.38 1.39
C LEU A 89 -0.30 -5.21 2.41
N ALA A 90 -0.63 -3.97 2.77
CA ALA A 90 -1.75 -3.68 3.65
C ALA A 90 -3.10 -4.04 3.02
N GLU A 91 -3.27 -3.88 1.70
CA GLU A 91 -4.46 -4.34 0.99
C GLU A 91 -4.63 -5.86 1.08
N LEU A 92 -3.56 -6.65 0.90
CA LEU A 92 -3.61 -8.11 1.07
C LEU A 92 -4.01 -8.51 2.50
N VAL A 93 -3.45 -7.84 3.52
CA VAL A 93 -3.85 -8.08 4.91
C VAL A 93 -5.34 -7.74 5.13
N MET A 94 -5.84 -6.64 4.56
CA MET A 94 -7.26 -6.28 4.62
C MET A 94 -8.19 -7.24 3.86
N GLU A 95 -7.65 -8.00 2.90
CA GLU A 95 -8.37 -9.05 2.15
C GLU A 95 -8.39 -10.38 2.91
N GLY A 96 -7.66 -10.48 4.03
CA GLY A 96 -7.65 -11.64 4.91
C GLY A 96 -6.54 -12.65 4.63
N PHE A 97 -5.59 -12.31 3.74
CA PHE A 97 -4.42 -13.15 3.52
C PHE A 97 -3.56 -13.22 4.77
N LYS A 98 -3.15 -14.44 5.15
CA LYS A 98 -2.31 -14.66 6.32
C LYS A 98 -0.87 -14.24 6.03
N PRO A 99 -0.12 -13.79 7.04
CA PRO A 99 1.28 -13.40 6.84
C PRO A 99 2.15 -14.49 6.20
N GLU A 100 1.89 -15.76 6.50
CA GLU A 100 2.59 -16.91 5.92
C GLU A 100 2.28 -17.05 4.42
N GLU A 101 1.00 -16.93 4.03
CA GLU A 101 0.57 -17.00 2.63
C GLU A 101 1.15 -15.85 1.83
N ILE A 102 1.15 -14.65 2.42
CA ILE A 102 1.78 -13.48 1.83
C ILE A 102 3.26 -13.77 1.66
N ALA A 103 3.98 -14.12 2.72
CA ALA A 103 5.43 -14.31 2.68
C ALA A 103 5.85 -15.43 1.69
N ILE A 104 5.17 -16.58 1.65
CA ILE A 104 5.44 -17.67 0.68
C ILE A 104 5.35 -17.16 -0.77
N ASN A 105 4.34 -16.34 -1.07
CA ASN A 105 4.17 -15.76 -2.40
C ASN A 105 5.13 -14.57 -2.65
N TYR A 106 5.49 -13.83 -1.59
CA TYR A 106 6.27 -12.59 -1.65
C TYR A 106 7.79 -12.81 -1.84
N PHE A 107 8.32 -13.95 -1.38
CA PHE A 107 9.74 -14.30 -1.54
C PHE A 107 10.05 -15.11 -2.82
N LYS A 108 9.03 -15.57 -3.56
CA LYS A 108 9.20 -16.29 -4.85
C LYS A 108 9.51 -15.39 -6.06
N GLY A 109 9.65 -14.08 -5.87
CA GLY A 109 10.31 -13.19 -6.84
C GLY A 109 9.41 -12.35 -7.76
N GLU A 110 8.10 -12.23 -7.54
CA GLU A 110 7.23 -11.49 -8.48
C GLU A 110 7.22 -9.95 -8.32
N PHE A 111 8.01 -9.36 -7.42
CA PHE A 111 7.79 -7.98 -6.98
C PHE A 111 9.01 -7.04 -7.01
N ASP A 112 10.11 -7.45 -7.64
CA ASP A 112 11.32 -6.62 -7.83
C ASP A 112 11.34 -5.77 -9.13
N SER A 113 10.25 -5.75 -9.89
CA SER A 113 10.11 -4.94 -11.13
C SER A 113 9.82 -3.46 -10.87
#